data_AF-A0A0L7RAB3-F1
#
_entry.id   AF-A0A0L7RAB3-F1
#
_cell.length_a   1.000
_cell.length_b   1.000
_cell.length_c   1.000
_cell.angle_alpha   90.00
_cell.angle_beta   90.00
_cell.angle_gamma   90.00
#
_symmetry.space_group_name_H-M   'P 1'
#
loop_
_entity.id
_entity.type
_entity.pdbx_description
1 polymer ?
#
loop_
_entity_poly.entity_id
_entity_poly.type
_entity_poly.pdbx_seq_one_letter_code
_entity_poly.pdbx_strand_id
1 'polypeptide(L)'
;MILLLACLSLLIGPGELGTLKDGPSVGYAAVFGLGALPFGFTAGPRYVPKWKKQACEIPASQHPNSHYVCDEAGEVKCLPGWTGDLCDVPICRKGCDPLQGYCRRPSECRCKLGFYGELCDKCVALPGCQHGSCNVSFECSCDPGWKGMFCSEPICASDCLPSQGYCEKPGECRCRLGWQGPRCKQCAVLPGCVHGSCQGPLECRCEPGWTGLLCQTPICSQGCSREHGNCRRPGTCRCRVGWTGPNCTECVSYPGCVHGSCKKPWDCRCEPGWAGDLCNEKLTYCDEHSGICRNNATCISMTKEDGNYRCICPIGYMGRQCQIKTMVPSTELQPPVPAQNETETNVQMILLKPEVNGNSQVSDEKDKNSLKDEEQTAEPLGPIVITDPPSTVDPAATVGKWPTEPPTESPVTERDDENET
;
A
#
# COMPACT_ATOMS: atom_id res chain seq x y z
N MET A 1 -19.52 2.40 69.56
CA MET A 1 -20.21 1.10 69.49
C MET A 1 -21.52 1.21 70.26
N ILE A 2 -22.70 0.87 69.75
CA ILE A 2 -23.15 0.57 68.38
C ILE A 2 -24.53 1.26 68.21
N LEU A 3 -24.83 1.79 67.02
CA LEU A 3 -26.17 2.25 66.63
C LEU A 3 -26.72 1.28 65.57
N LEU A 4 -27.94 0.73 65.74
CA LEU A 4 -28.67 -0.04 64.71
C LEU A 4 -30.15 -0.26 65.12
N LEU A 5 -30.99 -0.68 64.16
CA LEU A 5 -32.48 -0.75 64.15
C LEU A 5 -33.16 0.58 63.77
N ALA A 6 -33.75 0.84 62.59
CA ALA A 6 -34.13 0.09 61.36
C ALA A 6 -35.61 -0.32 61.20
N CYS A 7 -36.05 -0.42 59.93
CA CYS A 7 -37.39 -0.82 59.40
C CYS A 7 -38.54 0.19 59.62
N LEU A 8 -39.62 0.24 58.83
CA LEU A 8 -40.16 -0.56 57.69
C LEU A 8 -40.89 0.46 56.73
N SER A 9 -41.31 0.26 55.45
CA SER A 9 -41.91 -0.88 54.73
C SER A 9 -41.91 -0.75 53.19
N LEU A 10 -42.22 -1.85 52.49
CA LEU A 10 -42.49 -1.98 51.03
C LEU A 10 -43.81 -2.78 50.82
N LEU A 11 -44.48 -2.85 49.65
CA LEU A 11 -44.24 -2.21 48.34
C LEU A 11 -45.47 -1.36 47.91
N ILE A 12 -46.30 -1.53 46.84
CA ILE A 12 -46.46 -2.42 45.67
C ILE A 12 -47.03 -1.55 44.51
N GLY A 13 -46.71 -1.87 43.23
CA GLY A 13 -47.25 -1.18 42.02
C GLY A 13 -48.38 -1.96 41.32
N PRO A 14 -48.55 -1.92 39.98
CA PRO A 14 -47.84 -1.12 38.96
C PRO A 14 -48.79 -0.42 37.92
N GLY A 15 -48.24 0.21 36.86
CA GLY A 15 -49.00 0.55 35.63
C GLY A 15 -48.48 1.78 34.85
N GLU A 16 -48.37 1.69 33.53
CA GLU A 16 -47.96 2.78 32.63
C GLU A 16 -49.14 3.40 31.85
N LEU A 17 -49.10 4.72 31.62
CA LEU A 17 -49.21 5.34 30.28
C LEU A 17 -48.77 6.82 30.36
N GLY A 18 -48.57 7.51 29.23
CA GLY A 18 -48.07 8.89 29.20
C GLY A 18 -48.85 9.86 28.30
N THR A 19 -48.18 10.97 27.98
CA THR A 19 -48.52 12.06 27.02
C THR A 19 -49.31 13.30 27.52
N LEU A 20 -48.69 14.45 27.22
CA LEU A 20 -49.24 15.73 26.73
C LEU A 20 -50.12 16.69 27.58
N LYS A 21 -49.67 17.95 27.54
CA LYS A 21 -50.39 19.22 27.26
C LYS A 21 -50.96 20.13 28.36
N ASP A 22 -50.57 21.40 28.20
CA ASP A 22 -51.37 22.64 28.13
C ASP A 22 -52.51 22.90 29.12
N GLY A 23 -52.39 24.01 29.86
CA GLY A 23 -53.50 24.96 29.98
C GLY A 23 -53.96 25.36 31.40
N PRO A 24 -54.73 26.45 31.55
CA PRO A 24 -54.79 27.19 32.82
C PRO A 24 -56.19 27.40 33.42
N SER A 25 -56.26 27.52 34.76
CA SER A 25 -57.39 28.08 35.51
C SER A 25 -56.87 28.81 36.76
N VAL A 26 -57.09 30.12 36.90
CA VAL A 26 -58.24 30.74 37.60
C VAL A 26 -58.29 30.40 39.09
N GLY A 27 -57.99 31.39 39.94
CA GLY A 27 -58.28 31.40 41.38
C GLY A 27 -59.11 32.64 41.74
N TYR A 28 -60.17 32.45 42.52
CA TYR A 28 -61.14 33.51 42.85
C TYR A 28 -60.62 34.50 43.90
N ALA A 29 -61.13 35.74 43.84
CA ALA A 29 -60.82 36.78 44.81
C ALA A 29 -61.61 36.59 46.12
N ALA A 30 -61.00 36.95 47.25
CA ALA A 30 -61.66 37.17 48.53
C ALA A 30 -61.43 38.63 48.96
N VAL A 31 -62.51 39.36 49.25
CA VAL A 31 -62.46 40.78 49.63
C VAL A 31 -62.71 40.92 51.13
N PHE A 32 -61.75 41.50 51.85
CA PHE A 32 -62.00 42.14 53.13
C PHE A 32 -61.35 43.52 53.12
N GLY A 33 -62.18 44.56 53.28
CA GLY A 33 -61.74 45.94 53.24
C GLY A 33 -61.34 46.46 54.62
N LEU A 34 -60.19 47.15 54.67
CA LEU A 34 -59.90 48.16 55.70
C LEU A 34 -59.68 49.49 54.97
N GLY A 35 -60.24 50.57 55.52
CA GLY A 35 -60.41 51.83 54.79
C GLY A 35 -59.10 52.54 54.46
N ALA A 36 -58.83 52.74 53.18
CA ALA A 36 -57.78 53.64 52.73
C ALA A 36 -58.22 55.10 52.94
N LEU A 37 -57.56 55.81 53.86
CA LEU A 37 -57.59 57.27 53.89
C LEU A 37 -57.01 57.82 52.58
N PRO A 38 -57.53 58.93 52.02
CA PRO A 38 -57.00 59.54 50.80
C PRO A 38 -55.70 60.31 51.11
N PHE A 39 -54.63 59.59 51.44
CA PHE A 39 -53.28 60.14 51.47
C PHE A 39 -52.81 60.39 50.04
N GLY A 40 -53.25 61.54 49.50
CA GLY A 40 -52.64 62.15 48.34
C GLY A 40 -51.20 62.54 48.69
N PHE A 41 -50.26 61.64 48.40
CA PHE A 41 -48.82 61.93 48.46
C PHE A 41 -48.49 62.99 47.41
N THR A 42 -48.60 64.26 47.78
CA THR A 42 -48.02 65.38 47.02
C THR A 42 -46.52 65.15 46.97
N ALA A 43 -46.03 64.66 45.83
CA ALA A 43 -44.61 64.43 45.63
C ALA A 43 -43.87 65.78 45.78
N GLY A 44 -43.07 65.90 46.83
CA GLY A 44 -42.20 67.06 47.03
C GLY A 44 -41.25 67.21 45.83
N PRO A 45 -40.77 68.44 45.55
CA PRO A 45 -39.92 68.70 44.39
C PRO A 45 -38.70 67.78 44.42
N ARG A 46 -38.53 66.97 43.37
CA ARG A 46 -37.41 66.02 43.27
C ARG A 46 -36.08 66.78 43.36
N TYR A 47 -35.16 66.24 44.16
CA TYR A 47 -33.82 66.79 44.29
C TYR A 47 -33.01 66.50 43.01
N VAL A 48 -33.02 67.44 42.07
CA VAL A 48 -32.19 67.39 40.86
C VAL A 48 -30.80 67.98 41.18
N PRO A 49 -29.69 67.23 40.97
CA PRO A 49 -28.34 67.72 41.22
C PRO A 49 -27.97 68.97 40.42
N LYS A 50 -27.14 69.86 41.01
CA LYS A 50 -26.76 71.15 40.39
C LYS A 50 -26.20 71.03 38.97
N TRP A 51 -25.30 70.08 38.72
CA TRP A 51 -24.71 69.84 37.39
C TRP A 51 -25.75 69.39 36.35
N LYS A 52 -26.82 68.71 36.79
CA LYS A 52 -27.89 68.23 35.90
C LYS A 52 -28.84 69.36 35.51
N LYS A 53 -29.01 70.36 36.39
CA LYS A 53 -29.64 71.66 36.05
C LYS A 53 -28.76 72.48 35.11
N GLN A 54 -27.45 72.52 35.36
CA GLN A 54 -26.49 73.24 34.50
C GLN A 54 -26.47 72.74 33.05
N ALA A 55 -26.75 71.45 32.81
CA ALA A 55 -26.96 70.89 31.47
C ALA A 55 -28.25 71.38 30.77
N CYS A 56 -29.22 71.89 31.54
CA CYS A 56 -30.46 72.51 31.04
C CYS A 56 -30.40 74.06 31.01
N GLU A 57 -29.41 74.67 31.67
CA GLU A 57 -29.15 76.12 31.64
C GLU A 57 -28.51 76.57 30.31
N ILE A 58 -27.81 75.65 29.62
CA ILE A 58 -27.33 75.85 28.25
C ILE A 58 -28.44 75.39 27.29
N PRO A 59 -28.90 76.22 26.34
CA PRO A 59 -29.99 75.83 25.44
C PRO A 59 -29.52 74.74 24.48
N ALA A 60 -30.36 73.71 24.29
CA ALA A 60 -30.04 72.52 23.47
C ALA A 60 -29.62 72.84 22.02
N SER A 61 -29.98 74.01 21.49
CA SER A 61 -29.50 74.51 20.19
C SER A 61 -27.99 74.69 20.09
N GLN A 62 -27.27 74.79 21.21
CA GLN A 62 -25.79 74.83 21.24
C GLN A 62 -25.14 73.44 21.19
N HIS A 63 -25.92 72.38 21.41
CA HIS A 63 -25.47 70.99 21.31
C HIS A 63 -26.31 70.24 20.25
N PRO A 64 -26.07 70.45 18.95
CA PRO A 64 -26.88 69.85 17.88
C PRO A 64 -26.89 68.31 17.84
N ASN A 65 -26.00 67.66 18.60
CA ASN A 65 -25.95 66.21 18.80
C ASN A 65 -26.50 65.76 20.19
N SER A 66 -27.20 66.62 20.94
CA SER A 66 -27.82 66.24 22.22
C SER A 66 -29.03 65.34 22.00
N HIS A 67 -29.23 64.37 22.90
CA HIS A 67 -30.33 63.40 22.81
C HIS A 67 -31.28 63.47 24.01
N TYR A 68 -31.47 64.67 24.55
CA TYR A 68 -32.38 64.97 25.66
C TYR A 68 -33.21 66.24 25.41
N VAL A 69 -34.29 66.35 26.17
CA VAL A 69 -35.07 67.56 26.39
C VAL A 69 -35.17 67.84 27.89
N CYS A 70 -35.18 69.10 28.29
CA CYS A 70 -35.35 69.49 29.69
C CYS A 70 -36.80 69.88 29.96
N ASP A 71 -37.30 69.60 31.17
CA ASP A 71 -38.61 70.06 31.61
C ASP A 71 -38.57 71.37 32.42
N GLU A 72 -39.74 71.85 32.82
CA GLU A 72 -39.93 73.10 33.58
C GLU A 72 -39.25 73.10 34.97
N ALA A 73 -38.85 71.93 35.51
CA ALA A 73 -38.09 71.82 36.76
C ALA A 73 -36.56 71.78 36.56
N GLY A 74 -36.12 71.68 35.30
CA GLY A 74 -34.74 71.43 34.91
C GLY A 74 -34.32 69.96 35.03
N GLU A 75 -35.26 69.01 34.93
CA GLU A 75 -34.96 67.58 34.88
C GLU A 75 -34.72 67.13 33.41
N VAL A 76 -33.56 66.52 33.17
CA VAL A 76 -33.14 65.98 31.86
C VAL A 76 -33.96 64.72 31.54
N LYS A 77 -34.65 64.71 30.38
CA LYS A 77 -35.46 63.59 29.87
C LYS A 77 -34.95 63.13 28.52
N CYS A 78 -34.65 61.85 28.39
CA CYS A 78 -34.05 61.30 27.17
C CYS A 78 -35.04 61.19 26.01
N LEU A 79 -34.54 61.40 24.79
CA LEU A 79 -35.26 61.06 23.57
C LEU A 79 -35.44 59.54 23.45
N PRO A 80 -36.48 59.05 22.73
CA PRO A 80 -36.71 57.63 22.54
C PRO A 80 -35.46 56.90 22.01
N GLY A 81 -35.05 55.84 22.71
CA GLY A 81 -33.85 55.08 22.37
C GLY A 81 -32.55 55.56 23.03
N TRP A 82 -32.58 56.55 23.93
CA TRP A 82 -31.41 57.02 24.68
C TRP A 82 -31.60 56.89 26.20
N THR A 83 -30.49 56.74 26.92
CA THR A 83 -30.43 56.55 28.38
C THR A 83 -29.09 57.07 28.93
N GLY A 84 -28.87 56.94 30.24
CA GLY A 84 -27.75 57.56 30.94
C GLY A 84 -28.11 58.95 31.48
N ASP A 85 -27.22 59.51 32.30
CA ASP A 85 -27.51 60.74 33.06
C ASP A 85 -27.66 62.00 32.19
N LEU A 86 -26.98 62.03 31.04
CA LEU A 86 -27.07 63.08 30.02
C LEU A 86 -27.66 62.55 28.70
N CYS A 87 -28.30 61.37 28.75
CA CYS A 87 -28.91 60.70 27.59
C CYS A 87 -27.91 60.41 26.46
N ASP A 88 -26.64 60.22 26.83
CA ASP A 88 -25.48 60.01 25.99
C ASP A 88 -25.25 58.54 25.63
N VAL A 89 -25.91 57.61 26.34
CA VAL A 89 -25.83 56.16 26.10
C VAL A 89 -26.99 55.72 25.21
N PRO A 90 -26.76 55.16 24.02
CA PRO A 90 -27.83 54.61 23.20
C PRO A 90 -28.39 53.32 23.83
N ILE A 91 -29.71 53.15 23.77
CA ILE A 91 -30.38 51.90 24.14
C ILE A 91 -30.21 50.91 22.99
N CYS A 92 -29.39 49.88 23.22
CA CYS A 92 -29.15 48.82 22.23
C CYS A 92 -30.43 48.03 21.93
N ARG A 93 -30.41 47.24 20.84
CA ARG A 93 -31.51 46.34 20.47
C ARG A 93 -31.98 45.51 21.68
N LYS A 94 -33.29 45.44 21.92
CA LYS A 94 -33.86 44.61 23.00
C LYS A 94 -33.41 43.15 22.85
N GLY A 95 -32.74 42.62 23.88
CA GLY A 95 -32.19 41.28 23.89
C GLY A 95 -30.71 41.16 23.43
N CYS A 96 -30.08 42.26 23.01
CA CYS A 96 -28.63 42.30 22.74
C CYS A 96 -27.86 41.91 24.01
N ASP A 97 -26.86 41.03 23.89
CA ASP A 97 -26.14 40.47 25.03
C ASP A 97 -25.39 41.57 25.82
N PRO A 98 -25.54 41.64 27.16
CA PRO A 98 -24.99 42.72 27.97
C PRO A 98 -23.46 42.65 28.16
N LEU A 99 -22.83 41.51 27.88
CA LEU A 99 -21.37 41.34 27.97
C LEU A 99 -20.70 41.36 26.60
N GLN A 100 -21.33 40.83 25.56
CA GLN A 100 -20.76 40.61 24.23
C GLN A 100 -21.31 41.55 23.15
N GLY A 101 -22.47 42.14 23.38
CA GLY A 101 -23.02 43.22 22.57
C GLY A 101 -22.50 44.61 23.00
N TYR A 102 -22.58 45.55 22.06
CA TYR A 102 -22.55 47.00 22.31
C TYR A 102 -23.30 47.72 21.17
N CYS A 103 -23.63 48.99 21.33
CA CYS A 103 -24.26 49.79 20.27
C CYS A 103 -23.65 51.19 20.20
N ARG A 104 -23.67 51.80 19.02
CA ARG A 104 -23.32 53.21 18.79
C ARG A 104 -24.51 54.05 18.36
N ARG A 105 -25.64 53.42 18.05
CA ARG A 105 -26.95 54.04 17.77
C ARG A 105 -28.06 53.24 18.45
N PRO A 106 -29.22 53.86 18.75
CA PRO A 106 -30.37 53.14 19.27
C PRO A 106 -30.80 51.97 18.38
N SER A 107 -31.27 50.88 18.99
CA SER A 107 -31.72 49.65 18.30
C SER A 107 -30.66 48.90 17.46
N GLU A 108 -29.40 49.36 17.47
CA GLU A 108 -28.25 48.60 16.97
C GLU A 108 -27.85 47.50 17.98
N CYS A 109 -27.23 46.42 17.50
CA CYS A 109 -26.43 45.51 18.31
C CYS A 109 -25.19 45.15 17.48
N ARG A 110 -24.01 45.39 18.04
CA ARG A 110 -22.70 45.13 17.43
C ARG A 110 -21.95 44.16 18.33
N CYS A 111 -21.36 43.13 17.75
CA CYS A 111 -20.71 42.10 18.55
C CYS A 111 -19.25 42.45 18.82
N LYS A 112 -18.77 42.05 20.00
CA LYS A 112 -17.34 41.99 20.31
C LYS A 112 -16.68 40.86 19.51
N LEU A 113 -15.37 40.95 19.36
CA LEU A 113 -14.58 39.95 18.65
C LEU A 113 -14.80 38.57 19.29
N GLY A 114 -15.14 37.56 18.47
CA GLY A 114 -15.48 36.22 18.95
C GLY A 114 -16.96 35.95 19.13
N PHE A 115 -17.86 36.90 18.83
CA PHE A 115 -19.31 36.71 18.89
C PHE A 115 -20.02 37.18 17.60
N TYR A 116 -21.17 36.59 17.29
CA TYR A 116 -22.00 36.89 16.12
C TYR A 116 -23.50 36.69 16.40
N GLY A 117 -24.35 36.96 15.40
CA GLY A 117 -25.81 36.92 15.51
C GLY A 117 -26.41 38.30 15.75
N GLU A 118 -27.74 38.43 15.59
CA GLU A 118 -28.42 39.73 15.72
C GLU A 118 -28.46 40.26 17.16
N LEU A 119 -28.20 39.39 18.14
CA LEU A 119 -28.16 39.71 19.57
C LEU A 119 -26.76 39.51 20.18
N CYS A 120 -25.76 39.08 19.39
CA CYS A 120 -24.40 38.75 19.84
C CYS A 120 -24.33 37.62 20.88
N ASP A 121 -25.35 36.76 20.86
CA ASP A 121 -25.59 35.60 21.71
C ASP A 121 -24.80 34.35 21.29
N LYS A 122 -24.22 34.34 20.08
CA LYS A 122 -23.54 33.16 19.50
C LYS A 122 -22.03 33.36 19.49
N CYS A 123 -21.29 32.43 20.10
CA CYS A 123 -19.84 32.38 19.98
C CYS A 123 -19.42 32.08 18.54
N VAL A 124 -18.31 32.68 18.08
CA VAL A 124 -17.59 32.26 16.88
C VAL A 124 -16.66 31.12 17.28
N ALA A 125 -16.81 29.95 16.65
CA ALA A 125 -15.92 28.81 16.88
C ALA A 125 -14.49 29.09 16.35
N LEU A 126 -13.51 28.29 16.77
CA LEU A 126 -12.13 28.40 16.30
C LEU A 126 -12.07 28.36 14.75
N PRO A 127 -11.38 29.31 14.07
CA PRO A 127 -11.30 29.31 12.61
C PRO A 127 -10.74 27.99 12.08
N GLY A 128 -11.49 27.34 11.19
CA GLY A 128 -11.17 26.01 10.66
C GLY A 128 -11.88 24.83 11.35
N CYS A 129 -12.62 25.06 12.43
CA CYS A 129 -13.51 24.06 13.05
C CYS A 129 -14.49 23.47 12.02
N GLN A 130 -14.48 22.14 11.83
CA GLN A 130 -15.29 21.46 10.81
C GLN A 130 -16.52 20.75 11.39
N HIS A 131 -16.30 19.83 12.35
CA HIS A 131 -17.34 19.00 12.96
C HIS A 131 -17.35 19.23 14.47
N GLY A 132 -17.82 20.42 14.86
CA GLY A 132 -17.88 20.82 16.25
C GLY A 132 -18.63 22.13 16.44
N SER A 133 -18.89 22.43 17.71
CA SER A 133 -19.56 23.65 18.17
C SER A 133 -18.64 24.44 19.10
N CYS A 134 -19.12 25.56 19.64
CA CYS A 134 -18.40 26.31 20.67
C CYS A 134 -19.31 26.53 21.87
N ASN A 135 -18.73 26.52 23.07
CA ASN A 135 -19.36 27.05 24.27
C ASN A 135 -18.73 28.41 24.62
N VAL A 136 -17.41 28.54 24.41
CA VAL A 136 -16.67 29.80 24.51
C VAL A 136 -16.20 30.26 23.13
N SER A 137 -16.11 31.58 22.92
CA SER A 137 -15.52 32.17 21.70
C SER A 137 -14.12 31.63 21.42
N PHE A 138 -13.87 31.22 20.17
CA PHE A 138 -12.64 30.58 19.70
C PHE A 138 -12.34 29.18 20.26
N GLU A 139 -13.34 28.51 20.82
CA GLU A 139 -13.31 27.06 21.09
C GLU A 139 -13.80 26.25 19.87
N CYS A 140 -13.48 24.95 19.83
CA CYS A 140 -14.06 23.97 18.90
C CYS A 140 -14.27 22.66 19.67
N SER A 141 -15.43 22.51 20.31
CA SER A 141 -15.85 21.33 21.04
C SER A 141 -16.39 20.30 20.03
N CYS A 142 -15.68 19.19 19.81
CA CYS A 142 -15.97 18.26 18.71
C CYS A 142 -17.30 17.52 18.83
N ASP A 143 -17.93 17.29 17.67
CA ASP A 143 -19.08 16.40 17.53
C ASP A 143 -18.68 14.94 17.82
N PRO A 144 -19.62 14.09 18.29
CA PRO A 144 -19.33 12.69 18.60
C PRO A 144 -18.71 11.93 17.42
N GLY A 145 -17.51 11.42 17.62
CA GLY A 145 -16.75 10.70 16.60
C GLY A 145 -15.67 11.53 15.88
N TRP A 146 -15.46 12.80 16.25
CA TRP A 146 -14.37 13.64 15.74
C TRP A 146 -13.37 14.04 16.83
N LYS A 147 -12.13 14.33 16.43
CA LYS A 147 -11.02 14.75 17.30
C LYS A 147 -10.06 15.73 16.60
N GLY A 148 -9.06 16.19 17.35
CA GLY A 148 -8.08 17.19 16.90
C GLY A 148 -8.59 18.61 17.12
N MET A 149 -7.67 19.59 17.06
CA MET A 149 -7.95 21.00 17.40
C MET A 149 -9.06 21.66 16.56
N PHE A 150 -9.31 21.14 15.35
CA PHE A 150 -10.31 21.64 14.41
C PHE A 150 -11.45 20.63 14.15
N CYS A 151 -11.49 19.52 14.91
CA CYS A 151 -12.46 18.44 14.74
C CYS A 151 -12.53 17.89 13.30
N SER A 152 -11.35 17.79 12.67
CA SER A 152 -11.14 17.35 11.29
C SER A 152 -10.58 15.93 11.19
N GLU A 153 -10.20 15.31 12.31
CA GLU A 153 -9.76 13.91 12.35
C GLU A 153 -10.92 13.01 12.82
N PRO A 154 -11.31 11.97 12.07
CA PRO A 154 -12.30 11.01 12.53
C PRO A 154 -11.73 10.09 13.62
N ILE A 155 -12.61 9.60 14.50
CA ILE A 155 -12.34 8.54 15.47
C ILE A 155 -12.76 7.22 14.83
N CYS A 156 -11.78 6.36 14.54
CA CYS A 156 -12.01 5.06 13.91
C CYS A 156 -12.77 4.08 14.83
N ALA A 157 -13.24 2.96 14.26
CA ALA A 157 -13.89 1.89 15.01
C ALA A 157 -13.07 1.41 16.22
N SER A 158 -13.74 0.90 17.25
CA SER A 158 -13.07 0.28 18.40
C SER A 158 -12.18 -0.90 17.96
N ASP A 159 -11.01 -0.97 18.57
CA ASP A 159 -9.87 -1.81 18.20
C ASP A 159 -9.23 -1.58 16.81
N CYS A 160 -9.58 -0.54 16.05
CA CYS A 160 -8.92 -0.22 14.78
C CYS A 160 -7.49 0.29 15.05
N LEU A 161 -6.50 -0.62 15.08
CA LEU A 161 -5.10 -0.28 15.37
C LEU A 161 -4.50 0.60 14.25
N PRO A 162 -3.89 1.77 14.57
CA PRO A 162 -3.37 2.69 13.54
C PRO A 162 -2.30 2.09 12.61
N SER A 163 -1.59 1.05 13.07
CA SER A 163 -0.60 0.28 12.29
C SER A 163 -1.23 -0.77 11.35
N GLN A 164 -2.50 -1.12 11.55
CA GLN A 164 -3.24 -2.14 10.79
C GLN A 164 -4.35 -1.54 9.91
N GLY A 165 -4.90 -0.40 10.31
CA GLY A 165 -5.97 0.29 9.61
C GLY A 165 -5.91 1.81 9.70
N TYR A 166 -6.92 2.46 9.11
CA TYR A 166 -7.20 3.89 9.12
C TYR A 166 -8.71 4.10 8.93
N CYS A 167 -9.19 5.34 9.01
CA CYS A 167 -10.59 5.67 8.73
C CYS A 167 -10.70 7.05 8.07
N GLU A 168 -11.69 7.20 7.18
CA GLU A 168 -12.08 8.48 6.59
C GLU A 168 -13.37 9.03 7.24
N LYS A 169 -14.15 8.15 7.88
CA LYS A 169 -15.39 8.48 8.58
C LYS A 169 -15.35 7.95 10.02
N PRO A 170 -16.02 8.62 10.98
CA PRO A 170 -16.15 8.12 12.33
C PRO A 170 -16.74 6.71 12.37
N GLY A 171 -16.18 5.83 13.21
CA GLY A 171 -16.64 4.46 13.37
C GLY A 171 -16.28 3.48 12.24
N GLU A 172 -15.58 3.92 11.20
CA GLU A 172 -15.07 3.05 10.13
C GLU A 172 -13.71 2.42 10.52
N CYS A 173 -13.31 1.32 9.86
CA CYS A 173 -11.95 0.81 9.88
C CYS A 173 -11.59 0.21 8.50
N ARG A 174 -10.81 0.96 7.71
CA ARG A 174 -10.25 0.53 6.42
C ARG A 174 -8.89 -0.10 6.65
N CYS A 175 -8.65 -1.30 6.13
CA CYS A 175 -7.40 -2.02 6.39
C CYS A 175 -6.24 -1.56 5.51
N ARG A 176 -5.03 -1.59 6.08
CA ARG A 176 -3.78 -1.44 5.34
C ARG A 176 -3.43 -2.78 4.66
N LEU A 177 -2.59 -2.73 3.64
CA LEU A 177 -2.14 -3.93 2.93
C LEU A 177 -1.53 -4.95 3.90
N GLY A 178 -1.90 -6.22 3.74
CA GLY A 178 -1.52 -7.30 4.66
C GLY A 178 -2.49 -7.52 5.83
N TRP A 179 -3.57 -6.75 5.97
CA TRP A 179 -4.61 -6.93 6.99
C TRP A 179 -6.03 -6.99 6.40
N GLN A 180 -6.92 -7.76 7.03
CA GLN A 180 -8.32 -7.94 6.63
C GLN A 180 -9.28 -8.16 7.81
N GLY A 181 -10.57 -8.29 7.49
CA GLY A 181 -11.66 -8.41 8.45
C GLY A 181 -12.12 -7.06 9.01
N PRO A 182 -13.29 -6.99 9.68
CA PRO A 182 -13.97 -5.73 10.03
C PRO A 182 -13.25 -4.85 11.08
N ARG A 183 -12.13 -5.32 11.64
CA ARG A 183 -11.25 -4.56 12.54
C ARG A 183 -9.76 -4.70 12.18
N CYS A 184 -9.45 -5.22 10.99
CA CYS A 184 -8.08 -5.37 10.47
C CYS A 184 -7.13 -6.21 11.34
N LYS A 185 -7.66 -7.08 12.21
CA LYS A 185 -6.89 -7.93 13.13
C LYS A 185 -6.39 -9.24 12.51
N GLN A 186 -6.93 -9.63 11.37
CA GLN A 186 -6.54 -10.86 10.66
C GLN A 186 -5.53 -10.50 9.57
N CYS A 187 -4.50 -11.32 9.36
CA CYS A 187 -3.61 -11.13 8.22
C CYS A 187 -4.39 -11.35 6.91
N ALA A 188 -4.11 -10.51 5.91
CA ALA A 188 -4.46 -10.77 4.53
C ALA A 188 -3.27 -11.46 3.86
N VAL A 189 -3.53 -12.57 3.16
CA VAL A 189 -2.50 -13.26 2.37
C VAL A 189 -2.05 -12.33 1.24
N LEU A 190 -0.75 -12.36 0.92
CA LEU A 190 -0.18 -11.49 -0.12
C LEU A 190 -0.93 -11.67 -1.47
N PRO A 191 -1.36 -10.59 -2.16
CA PRO A 191 -2.11 -10.70 -3.41
C PRO A 191 -1.38 -11.54 -4.48
N GLY A 192 -2.10 -12.48 -5.07
CA GLY A 192 -1.54 -13.45 -6.03
C GLY A 192 -0.97 -14.73 -5.40
N CYS A 193 -0.93 -14.85 -4.07
CA CYS A 193 -0.64 -16.11 -3.39
C CYS A 193 -1.72 -17.16 -3.71
N VAL A 194 -1.34 -18.29 -4.33
CA VAL A 194 -2.32 -19.29 -4.82
C VAL A 194 -2.45 -20.50 -3.90
N HIS A 195 -1.34 -21.01 -3.37
CA HIS A 195 -1.29 -22.22 -2.54
C HIS A 195 -0.49 -21.94 -1.26
N GLY A 196 -0.99 -21.02 -0.45
CA GLY A 196 -0.30 -20.54 0.74
C GLY A 196 -1.21 -19.76 1.69
N SER A 197 -0.73 -19.58 2.91
CA SER A 197 -1.42 -18.90 4.01
C SER A 197 -0.55 -17.77 4.56
N CYS A 198 -1.11 -16.93 5.42
CA CYS A 198 -0.36 -15.91 6.14
C CYS A 198 -0.32 -16.22 7.65
N GLN A 199 0.79 -15.84 8.30
CA GLN A 199 0.90 -15.79 9.76
C GLN A 199 1.22 -14.36 10.21
N GLY A 200 2.02 -13.62 9.44
CA GLY A 200 2.16 -12.17 9.49
C GLY A 200 1.49 -11.43 8.32
N PRO A 201 1.41 -10.10 8.36
CA PRO A 201 0.95 -9.30 7.22
C PRO A 201 1.93 -9.38 6.05
N LEU A 202 1.42 -9.31 4.81
CA LEU A 202 2.20 -9.37 3.55
C LEU A 202 2.97 -10.68 3.35
N GLU A 203 2.61 -11.74 4.07
CA GLU A 203 3.20 -13.08 3.93
C GLU A 203 2.42 -13.97 2.93
N CYS A 204 3.14 -14.87 2.27
CA CYS A 204 2.60 -16.00 1.51
C CYS A 204 3.44 -17.24 1.85
N ARG A 205 3.06 -17.94 2.92
CA ARG A 205 3.72 -19.15 3.41
C ARG A 205 3.14 -20.37 2.70
N CYS A 206 3.96 -21.01 1.87
CA CYS A 206 3.51 -22.07 0.98
C CYS A 206 3.01 -23.33 1.69
N GLU A 207 1.98 -23.92 1.11
CA GLU A 207 1.52 -25.26 1.44
C GLU A 207 2.57 -26.32 1.04
N PRO A 208 2.60 -27.50 1.70
CA PRO A 208 3.51 -28.57 1.36
C PRO A 208 3.45 -28.95 -0.12
N GLY A 209 4.60 -28.87 -0.80
CA GLY A 209 4.71 -29.16 -2.23
C GLY A 209 4.64 -27.93 -3.15
N TRP A 210 4.50 -26.71 -2.63
CA TRP A 210 4.58 -25.47 -3.41
C TRP A 210 5.77 -24.60 -3.00
N THR A 211 6.23 -23.76 -3.94
CA THR A 211 7.37 -22.85 -3.74
C THR A 211 7.27 -21.62 -4.65
N GLY A 212 8.22 -20.69 -4.52
CA GLY A 212 8.16 -19.34 -5.09
C GLY A 212 7.43 -18.34 -4.16
N LEU A 213 7.66 -17.04 -4.38
CA LEU A 213 7.17 -15.95 -3.53
C LEU A 213 5.63 -15.89 -3.39
N LEU A 214 4.91 -16.46 -4.35
CA LEU A 214 3.44 -16.51 -4.39
C LEU A 214 2.91 -17.96 -4.37
N CYS A 215 3.77 -18.93 -4.04
CA CYS A 215 3.46 -20.36 -4.00
C CYS A 215 2.85 -20.88 -5.31
N GLN A 216 3.31 -20.30 -6.42
CA GLN A 216 2.84 -20.57 -7.77
C GLN A 216 3.58 -21.72 -8.47
N THR A 217 4.75 -22.10 -7.95
CA THR A 217 5.62 -23.13 -8.56
C THR A 217 5.45 -24.45 -7.81
N PRO A 218 5.00 -25.54 -8.47
CA PRO A 218 4.92 -26.85 -7.83
C PRO A 218 6.32 -27.46 -7.65
N ILE A 219 6.55 -28.14 -6.53
CA ILE A 219 7.75 -28.92 -6.27
C ILE A 219 7.55 -30.30 -6.90
N CYS A 220 8.39 -30.66 -7.87
CA CYS A 220 8.32 -31.93 -8.58
C CYS A 220 8.72 -33.12 -7.67
N SER A 221 8.53 -34.36 -8.13
CA SER A 221 8.93 -35.55 -7.36
C SER A 221 10.42 -35.52 -7.00
N GLN A 222 10.77 -36.12 -5.86
CA GLN A 222 12.15 -36.25 -5.41
C GLN A 222 12.94 -37.10 -6.43
N GLY A 223 14.01 -36.51 -6.99
CA GLY A 223 14.82 -37.13 -8.05
C GLY A 223 14.47 -36.70 -9.47
N CYS A 224 13.34 -36.02 -9.69
CA CYS A 224 12.95 -35.50 -11.02
C CYS A 224 14.04 -34.57 -11.61
N SER A 225 14.53 -34.88 -12.82
CA SER A 225 15.57 -34.10 -13.49
C SER A 225 15.13 -32.65 -13.70
N ARG A 226 15.95 -31.69 -13.24
CA ARG A 226 15.68 -30.25 -13.42
C ARG A 226 15.80 -29.80 -14.88
N GLU A 227 16.61 -30.49 -15.67
CA GLU A 227 16.80 -30.19 -17.09
C GLU A 227 15.81 -30.92 -17.98
N HIS A 228 15.48 -32.17 -17.65
CA HIS A 228 14.75 -33.09 -18.56
C HIS A 228 13.35 -33.46 -18.06
N GLY A 229 13.02 -33.15 -16.81
CA GLY A 229 11.67 -33.24 -16.24
C GLY A 229 11.00 -31.87 -16.11
N ASN A 230 9.68 -31.87 -15.93
CA ASN A 230 8.88 -30.73 -15.49
C ASN A 230 7.64 -31.24 -14.75
N CYS A 231 7.04 -30.44 -13.86
CA CYS A 231 5.80 -30.80 -13.18
C CYS A 231 4.71 -29.74 -13.35
N ARG A 232 3.45 -30.16 -13.29
CA ARG A 232 2.25 -29.29 -13.24
C ARG A 232 1.49 -29.39 -11.92
N ARG A 233 1.81 -30.38 -11.09
CA ARG A 233 1.27 -30.59 -9.73
C ARG A 233 2.41 -31.03 -8.82
N PRO A 234 2.36 -30.74 -7.51
CA PRO A 234 3.35 -31.21 -6.56
C PRO A 234 3.54 -32.73 -6.63
N GLY A 235 4.77 -33.20 -6.38
CA GLY A 235 5.09 -34.64 -6.33
C GLY A 235 5.01 -35.39 -7.67
N THR A 236 4.75 -34.71 -8.78
CA THR A 236 4.77 -35.32 -10.14
C THR A 236 6.12 -35.09 -10.84
N CYS A 237 6.44 -35.92 -11.83
CA CYS A 237 7.48 -35.66 -12.82
C CYS A 237 6.94 -36.04 -14.20
N ARG A 238 7.12 -35.17 -15.19
CA ARG A 238 6.74 -35.41 -16.58
C ARG A 238 7.95 -35.11 -17.46
N CYS A 239 8.35 -36.07 -18.26
CA CYS A 239 9.56 -35.95 -19.06
C CYS A 239 9.37 -35.03 -20.26
N ARG A 240 10.45 -34.35 -20.64
CA ARG A 240 10.57 -33.70 -21.94
C ARG A 240 10.70 -34.77 -23.03
N VAL A 241 10.33 -34.40 -24.25
CA VAL A 241 10.40 -35.28 -25.43
C VAL A 241 11.79 -35.89 -25.56
N GLY A 242 11.85 -37.22 -25.68
CA GLY A 242 13.10 -37.98 -25.79
C GLY A 242 13.74 -38.42 -24.46
N TRP A 243 13.08 -38.18 -23.33
CA TRP A 243 13.47 -38.69 -22.00
C TRP A 243 12.35 -39.54 -21.38
N THR A 244 12.75 -40.50 -20.54
CA THR A 244 11.88 -41.52 -19.92
C THR A 244 12.38 -41.90 -18.52
N GLY A 245 11.73 -42.89 -17.90
CA GLY A 245 11.95 -43.30 -16.51
C GLY A 245 11.25 -42.39 -15.50
N PRO A 246 11.10 -42.82 -14.23
CA PRO A 246 10.33 -42.10 -13.21
C PRO A 246 10.90 -40.71 -12.85
N ASN A 247 12.20 -40.51 -13.10
CA ASN A 247 12.94 -39.29 -12.83
C ASN A 247 13.34 -38.50 -14.09
N CYS A 248 12.96 -38.97 -15.28
CA CYS A 248 13.36 -38.37 -16.56
C CYS A 248 14.89 -38.28 -16.76
N THR A 249 15.59 -39.31 -16.30
CA THR A 249 17.06 -39.45 -16.37
C THR A 249 17.52 -40.43 -17.44
N GLU A 250 16.61 -41.23 -17.98
CA GLU A 250 16.88 -42.19 -19.06
C GLU A 250 16.53 -41.53 -20.40
N CYS A 251 17.39 -41.69 -21.41
CA CYS A 251 17.06 -41.28 -22.78
C CYS A 251 16.14 -42.31 -23.43
N VAL A 252 15.33 -41.85 -24.39
CA VAL A 252 14.63 -42.74 -25.34
C VAL A 252 15.56 -42.97 -26.52
N SER A 253 15.83 -44.23 -26.86
CA SER A 253 16.62 -44.61 -28.05
C SER A 253 15.86 -44.33 -29.35
N TYR A 254 16.55 -44.39 -30.49
CA TYR A 254 15.89 -44.24 -31.79
C TYR A 254 14.79 -45.31 -31.99
N PRO A 255 13.59 -44.98 -32.51
CA PRO A 255 12.53 -45.97 -32.73
C PRO A 255 12.97 -47.11 -33.65
N GLY A 256 12.95 -48.34 -33.15
CA GLY A 256 13.43 -49.53 -33.87
C GLY A 256 14.87 -49.93 -33.56
N CYS A 257 15.60 -49.19 -32.71
CA CYS A 257 16.90 -49.58 -32.17
C CYS A 257 16.79 -50.91 -31.40
N VAL A 258 17.38 -52.00 -31.91
CA VAL A 258 17.20 -53.37 -31.34
C VAL A 258 18.31 -53.73 -30.36
N HIS A 259 19.57 -53.71 -30.81
CA HIS A 259 20.75 -54.08 -30.01
C HIS A 259 21.67 -52.87 -29.82
N GLY A 260 21.12 -51.80 -29.23
CA GLY A 260 21.84 -50.55 -29.01
C GLY A 260 21.31 -49.74 -27.84
N SER A 261 22.18 -48.86 -27.32
CA SER A 261 21.91 -47.99 -26.18
C SER A 261 22.00 -46.51 -26.59
N CYS A 262 21.29 -45.63 -25.90
CA CYS A 262 21.36 -44.18 -26.15
C CYS A 262 22.31 -43.50 -25.15
N LYS A 263 23.02 -42.44 -25.58
CA LYS A 263 23.66 -41.46 -24.69
C LYS A 263 22.96 -40.09 -24.74
N LYS A 264 22.25 -39.81 -25.84
CA LYS A 264 21.36 -38.67 -26.02
C LYS A 264 19.97 -39.16 -26.44
N PRO A 265 18.92 -38.35 -26.32
CA PRO A 265 17.64 -38.65 -26.95
C PRO A 265 17.78 -39.01 -28.44
N TRP A 266 17.07 -40.06 -28.87
CA TRP A 266 17.02 -40.55 -30.25
C TRP A 266 18.35 -41.06 -30.82
N ASP A 267 19.30 -41.37 -29.95
CA ASP A 267 20.58 -42.01 -30.24
C ASP A 267 20.40 -43.55 -30.28
N CYS A 268 21.22 -44.25 -31.07
CA CYS A 268 21.24 -45.71 -31.16
C CYS A 268 22.69 -46.18 -31.35
N ARG A 269 23.37 -46.47 -30.24
CA ARG A 269 24.78 -46.87 -30.22
C ARG A 269 24.87 -48.37 -30.02
N CYS A 270 25.25 -49.07 -31.08
CA CYS A 270 25.20 -50.52 -31.13
C CYS A 270 26.06 -51.21 -30.07
N GLU A 271 25.56 -52.33 -29.58
CA GLU A 271 26.31 -53.25 -28.75
C GLU A 271 27.40 -53.97 -29.58
N PRO A 272 28.52 -54.40 -28.97
CA PRO A 272 29.58 -55.09 -29.69
C PRO A 272 29.06 -56.32 -30.46
N GLY A 273 29.31 -56.35 -31.78
CA GLY A 273 28.82 -57.39 -32.69
C GLY A 273 27.54 -57.02 -33.46
N TRP A 274 27.00 -55.82 -33.28
CA TRP A 274 25.85 -55.29 -34.04
C TRP A 274 26.18 -54.01 -34.80
N ALA A 275 25.47 -53.77 -35.91
CA ALA A 275 25.63 -52.62 -36.79
C ALA A 275 24.33 -52.28 -37.55
N GLY A 276 24.42 -51.29 -38.46
CA GLY A 276 23.29 -50.62 -39.08
C GLY A 276 22.70 -49.53 -38.18
N ASP A 277 21.99 -48.56 -38.75
CA ASP A 277 21.44 -47.39 -38.03
C ASP A 277 20.48 -47.75 -36.88
N LEU A 278 19.90 -48.95 -36.92
CA LEU A 278 18.98 -49.50 -35.92
C LEU A 278 19.60 -50.64 -35.09
N CYS A 279 20.90 -50.90 -35.26
CA CYS A 279 21.62 -51.99 -34.58
C CYS A 279 20.93 -53.35 -34.74
N ASN A 280 20.50 -53.63 -35.97
CA ASN A 280 19.72 -54.78 -36.38
C ASN A 280 20.51 -55.74 -37.28
N GLU A 281 21.68 -55.34 -37.79
CA GLU A 281 22.59 -56.22 -38.53
C GLU A 281 23.59 -56.87 -37.59
N LYS A 282 23.75 -58.19 -37.65
CA LYS A 282 24.72 -58.94 -36.85
C LYS A 282 26.04 -59.11 -37.61
N LEU A 283 27.16 -58.77 -36.99
CA LEU A 283 28.49 -58.73 -37.59
C LEU A 283 29.21 -60.11 -37.58
N THR A 284 28.63 -61.12 -38.24
CA THR A 284 29.14 -62.52 -38.20
C THR A 284 30.26 -62.86 -39.20
N TYR A 285 30.58 -61.97 -40.15
CA TYR A 285 31.38 -62.34 -41.32
C TYR A 285 32.76 -62.95 -41.00
N CYS A 286 33.50 -62.42 -40.02
CA CYS A 286 34.79 -62.97 -39.59
C CYS A 286 34.68 -64.33 -38.87
N ASP A 287 33.56 -64.61 -38.22
CA ASP A 287 33.30 -65.91 -37.56
C ASP A 287 33.05 -66.99 -38.62
N GLU A 288 32.25 -66.64 -39.64
CA GLU A 288 31.95 -67.50 -40.79
C GLU A 288 33.18 -67.72 -41.69
N HIS A 289 34.03 -66.70 -41.85
CA HIS A 289 35.20 -66.71 -42.74
C HIS A 289 36.53 -66.73 -41.97
N SER A 290 36.61 -67.54 -40.91
CA SER A 290 37.83 -67.71 -40.11
C SER A 290 39.04 -68.05 -41.01
N GLY A 291 40.14 -67.28 -40.85
CA GLY A 291 41.33 -67.38 -41.70
C GLY A 291 41.38 -66.45 -42.92
N ILE A 292 40.36 -65.62 -43.17
CA ILE A 292 40.41 -64.64 -44.29
C ILE A 292 41.50 -63.57 -44.12
N CYS A 293 41.84 -63.22 -42.88
CA CYS A 293 42.99 -62.38 -42.54
C CYS A 293 44.23 -63.25 -42.32
N ARG A 294 45.26 -63.07 -43.15
CA ARG A 294 46.49 -63.88 -43.14
C ARG A 294 47.54 -63.30 -42.20
N ASN A 295 48.62 -64.06 -41.98
CA ASN A 295 49.82 -63.60 -41.26
C ASN A 295 49.55 -63.09 -39.82
N ASN A 296 48.65 -63.75 -39.09
CA ASN A 296 48.26 -63.41 -37.72
C ASN A 296 47.65 -61.99 -37.56
N ALA A 297 46.88 -61.56 -38.56
CA ALA A 297 46.13 -60.30 -38.55
C ALA A 297 44.73 -60.44 -37.93
N THR A 298 44.31 -59.45 -37.15
CA THR A 298 43.00 -59.45 -36.50
C THR A 298 41.89 -59.16 -37.51
N CYS A 299 40.87 -60.02 -37.58
CA CYS A 299 39.68 -59.80 -38.39
C CYS A 299 38.64 -58.98 -37.62
N ILE A 300 38.08 -57.94 -38.26
CA ILE A 300 36.93 -57.19 -37.75
C ILE A 300 35.81 -57.28 -38.79
N SER A 301 34.68 -57.86 -38.40
CA SER A 301 33.45 -57.87 -39.19
C SER A 301 32.90 -56.44 -39.31
N MET A 302 32.37 -56.08 -40.47
CA MET A 302 31.75 -54.77 -40.75
C MET A 302 30.43 -54.97 -41.50
N THR A 303 29.66 -53.90 -41.72
CA THR A 303 28.43 -53.96 -42.52
C THR A 303 28.72 -54.45 -43.95
N LYS A 304 27.68 -54.89 -44.66
CA LYS A 304 27.81 -55.24 -46.08
C LYS A 304 28.26 -54.04 -46.93
N GLU A 305 27.84 -52.84 -46.56
CA GLU A 305 28.14 -51.59 -47.27
C GLU A 305 29.60 -51.16 -47.08
N ASP A 306 30.16 -51.34 -45.87
CA ASP A 306 31.59 -51.17 -45.57
C ASP A 306 32.47 -52.29 -46.18
N GLY A 307 31.86 -53.31 -46.81
CA GLY A 307 32.56 -54.41 -47.49
C GLY A 307 32.71 -55.70 -46.67
N ASN A 308 31.89 -55.91 -45.64
CA ASN A 308 31.77 -57.09 -44.77
C ASN A 308 32.92 -57.34 -43.77
N TYR A 309 34.17 -56.97 -44.09
CA TYR A 309 35.30 -57.14 -43.16
C TYR A 309 36.48 -56.21 -43.42
N ARG A 310 37.28 -56.03 -42.37
CA ARG A 310 38.59 -55.36 -42.37
C ARG A 310 39.60 -56.18 -41.57
N CYS A 311 40.77 -56.42 -42.14
CA CYS A 311 41.90 -56.99 -41.40
C CYS A 311 42.78 -55.87 -40.84
N ILE A 312 43.12 -55.95 -39.55
CA ILE A 312 44.21 -55.14 -38.96
C ILE A 312 45.51 -55.92 -39.12
N CYS A 313 46.36 -55.46 -40.04
CA CYS A 313 47.62 -56.13 -40.34
C CYS A 313 48.69 -55.84 -39.27
N PRO A 314 49.48 -56.84 -38.86
CA PRO A 314 50.67 -56.59 -38.05
C PRO A 314 51.75 -55.87 -38.87
N ILE A 315 52.70 -55.26 -38.16
CA ILE A 315 53.80 -54.47 -38.74
C ILE A 315 54.57 -55.32 -39.77
N GLY A 316 54.82 -54.76 -40.95
CA GLY A 316 55.45 -55.47 -42.07
C GLY A 316 54.48 -56.26 -42.96
N TYR A 317 53.16 -56.08 -42.82
CA TYR A 317 52.16 -56.66 -43.70
C TYR A 317 51.08 -55.64 -44.12
N MET A 318 50.57 -55.78 -45.34
CA MET A 318 49.50 -54.94 -45.90
C MET A 318 48.63 -55.68 -46.93
N GLY A 319 47.67 -54.96 -47.51
CA GLY A 319 46.63 -55.51 -48.40
C GLY A 319 45.38 -55.94 -47.63
N ARG A 320 44.26 -56.11 -48.33
CA ARG A 320 42.93 -56.35 -47.71
C ARG A 320 42.87 -57.59 -46.81
N GLN A 321 43.72 -58.59 -47.06
CA GLN A 321 43.84 -59.83 -46.28
C GLN A 321 45.20 -59.94 -45.57
N CYS A 322 45.95 -58.83 -45.46
CA CYS A 322 47.32 -58.77 -44.91
C CYS A 322 48.30 -59.73 -45.59
N GLN A 323 48.04 -60.05 -46.86
CA GLN A 323 48.74 -61.08 -47.62
C GLN A 323 50.07 -60.61 -48.23
N ILE A 324 50.31 -59.29 -48.29
CA ILE A 324 51.52 -58.69 -48.86
C ILE A 324 52.50 -58.39 -47.73
N LYS A 325 53.68 -58.99 -47.74
CA LYS A 325 54.76 -58.68 -46.79
C LYS A 325 55.55 -57.47 -47.27
N THR A 326 55.78 -56.48 -46.41
CA THR A 326 56.60 -55.29 -46.70
C THR A 326 57.90 -55.29 -45.92
N MET A 327 58.91 -54.63 -46.48
CA MET A 327 60.21 -54.40 -45.84
C MET A 327 60.30 -53.04 -45.14
N VAL A 328 59.17 -52.32 -45.04
CA VAL A 328 59.06 -50.98 -44.45
C VAL A 328 58.11 -51.06 -43.26
N PRO A 329 58.53 -50.67 -42.03
CA PRO A 329 57.65 -50.51 -40.88
C PRO A 329 56.71 -49.31 -41.07
N SER A 330 55.41 -49.50 -40.83
CA SER A 330 54.41 -48.43 -40.89
C SER A 330 54.42 -47.56 -39.62
N THR A 331 55.51 -46.84 -39.38
CA THR A 331 55.74 -46.09 -38.13
C THR A 331 55.87 -44.58 -38.36
N GLU A 332 55.06 -43.99 -39.24
CA GLU A 332 54.97 -42.52 -39.37
C GLU A 332 53.60 -42.04 -39.91
N LEU A 333 52.56 -42.23 -39.08
CA LEU A 333 51.27 -41.52 -39.19
C LEU A 333 50.77 -41.11 -37.80
N GLN A 334 51.56 -40.30 -37.11
CA GLN A 334 51.05 -39.50 -35.99
C GLN A 334 49.99 -38.53 -36.55
N PRO A 335 48.77 -38.43 -35.99
CA PRO A 335 47.87 -37.35 -36.34
C PRO A 335 48.50 -36.00 -35.94
N PRO A 336 48.34 -34.93 -36.73
CA PRO A 336 48.94 -33.64 -36.43
C PRO A 336 48.38 -33.07 -35.12
N VAL A 337 49.27 -32.76 -34.19
CA VAL A 337 48.93 -32.03 -32.96
C VAL A 337 48.50 -30.61 -33.34
N PRO A 338 47.36 -30.09 -32.85
CA PRO A 338 46.95 -28.73 -33.16
C PRO A 338 47.96 -27.74 -32.59
N ALA A 339 48.46 -26.84 -33.43
CA ALA A 339 49.39 -25.79 -33.01
C ALA A 339 48.74 -24.85 -32.00
N GLN A 340 49.45 -24.54 -30.92
CA GLN A 340 49.13 -23.40 -30.06
C GLN A 340 49.90 -22.17 -30.59
N ASN A 341 49.22 -21.03 -30.64
CA ASN A 341 49.81 -19.79 -31.14
C ASN A 341 50.76 -19.19 -30.10
N GLU A 342 52.03 -18.98 -30.48
CA GLU A 342 52.90 -18.01 -29.82
C GLU A 342 53.40 -16.98 -30.83
N THR A 343 52.86 -15.77 -30.70
CA THR A 343 53.25 -14.52 -31.36
C THR A 343 53.06 -13.41 -30.31
N GLU A 344 53.99 -12.49 -30.04
CA GLU A 344 55.24 -12.21 -30.76
C GLU A 344 56.34 -11.62 -29.85
N THR A 345 57.56 -11.74 -30.33
CA THR A 345 58.84 -11.21 -29.82
C THR A 345 58.84 -9.70 -29.51
N ASN A 346 59.37 -9.26 -28.35
CA ASN A 346 60.65 -8.51 -28.35
C ASN A 346 61.39 -8.35 -27.00
N VAL A 347 62.69 -8.05 -27.11
CA VAL A 347 63.72 -7.83 -26.08
C VAL A 347 63.46 -6.49 -25.35
N GLN A 348 63.29 -6.37 -24.01
CA GLN A 348 64.06 -6.79 -22.82
C GLN A 348 65.06 -5.70 -22.32
N MET A 349 65.33 -5.75 -20.99
CA MET A 349 66.20 -4.89 -20.17
C MET A 349 65.52 -3.59 -19.70
N ILE A 350 65.66 -3.09 -18.46
CA ILE A 350 66.37 -3.54 -17.23
C ILE A 350 65.64 -2.87 -16.01
N LEU A 351 65.70 -3.24 -14.72
CA LEU A 351 66.75 -3.74 -13.82
C LEU A 351 66.15 -4.56 -12.63
N LEU A 352 66.94 -5.48 -12.06
CA LEU A 352 67.01 -6.04 -10.68
C LEU A 352 66.09 -5.43 -9.56
N LYS A 353 65.63 -6.09 -8.47
CA LYS A 353 65.92 -7.36 -7.72
C LYS A 353 64.90 -7.47 -6.51
N PRO A 354 64.89 -8.47 -5.60
CA PRO A 354 64.59 -9.90 -5.79
C PRO A 354 63.67 -10.56 -4.71
N GLU A 355 63.46 -11.88 -4.84
CA GLU A 355 63.53 -12.90 -3.75
C GLU A 355 62.37 -13.23 -2.76
N VAL A 356 62.38 -14.53 -2.37
CA VAL A 356 61.79 -15.21 -1.20
C VAL A 356 60.25 -15.30 -1.07
N ASN A 357 59.70 -16.28 -1.81
CA ASN A 357 59.15 -17.53 -1.26
C ASN A 357 58.43 -17.48 0.12
N GLY A 358 57.10 -17.61 0.12
CA GLY A 358 56.31 -17.84 1.35
C GLY A 358 56.19 -19.32 1.73
N ASN A 359 55.99 -19.62 3.03
CA ASN A 359 55.56 -20.93 3.51
C ASN A 359 54.93 -20.85 4.93
N SER A 360 54.39 -21.98 5.40
CA SER A 360 54.06 -22.29 6.82
C SER A 360 52.77 -21.70 7.44
N GLN A 361 51.70 -22.48 7.29
CA GLN A 361 50.82 -23.01 8.35
C GLN A 361 50.78 -22.36 9.77
N VAL A 362 49.56 -22.02 10.20
CA VAL A 362 48.89 -22.40 11.49
C VAL A 362 49.70 -22.42 12.80
N SER A 363 49.36 -21.51 13.74
CA SER A 363 48.88 -21.86 15.11
C SER A 363 48.54 -20.64 16.00
N ASP A 364 47.39 -20.72 16.67
CA ASP A 364 47.08 -20.31 18.07
C ASP A 364 47.06 -18.85 18.62
N GLU A 365 46.00 -18.63 19.41
CA GLU A 365 45.85 -17.86 20.67
C GLU A 365 46.10 -16.32 20.81
N LYS A 366 44.96 -15.63 21.02
CA LYS A 366 44.64 -14.71 22.15
C LYS A 366 44.95 -13.20 22.16
N ASP A 367 44.00 -12.53 22.84
CA ASP A 367 44.06 -11.33 23.70
C ASP A 367 44.19 -9.89 23.13
N LYS A 368 43.04 -9.20 23.20
CA LYS A 368 42.81 -7.87 23.82
C LYS A 368 43.38 -6.57 23.21
N ASN A 369 42.42 -5.81 22.65
CA ASN A 369 41.87 -4.56 23.23
C ASN A 369 42.32 -3.18 22.68
N SER A 370 41.37 -2.23 22.77
CA SER A 370 41.48 -0.76 22.63
C SER A 370 41.84 -0.13 21.27
N LEU A 371 40.80 0.40 20.62
CA LEU A 371 40.60 1.84 20.35
C LEU A 371 41.77 2.69 19.81
N LYS A 372 41.58 3.26 18.61
CA LYS A 372 41.34 4.70 18.44
C LYS A 372 40.77 5.06 17.06
N ASP A 373 40.36 6.32 16.94
CA ASP A 373 39.31 6.83 16.04
C ASP A 373 39.86 7.64 14.83
N GLU A 374 38.99 8.46 14.22
CA GLU A 374 39.21 9.43 13.12
C GLU A 374 39.39 8.79 11.73
N GLU A 375 38.34 8.65 10.91
CA GLU A 375 37.51 9.68 10.22
C GLU A 375 38.13 10.17 8.90
N GLN A 376 37.36 10.06 7.81
CA GLN A 376 37.65 10.75 6.55
C GLN A 376 36.36 11.00 5.75
N THR A 377 36.29 12.18 5.13
CA THR A 377 35.09 12.77 4.53
C THR A 377 34.86 12.35 3.07
N ALA A 378 33.63 12.54 2.60
CA ALA A 378 33.26 12.38 1.19
C ALA A 378 33.26 13.74 0.46
N GLU A 379 33.70 13.75 -0.79
CA GLU A 379 33.71 14.93 -1.69
C GLU A 379 33.16 14.58 -3.09
N PRO A 380 32.78 15.57 -3.94
CA PRO A 380 31.41 15.59 -4.45
C PRO A 380 31.23 15.32 -5.95
N LEU A 381 29.97 15.14 -6.34
CA LEU A 381 29.52 15.06 -7.73
C LEU A 381 29.28 16.46 -8.33
N GLY A 382 29.49 16.58 -9.64
CA GLY A 382 29.44 17.86 -10.39
C GLY A 382 28.03 18.44 -10.62
N PRO A 383 27.95 19.70 -11.08
CA PRO A 383 26.70 20.45 -11.18
C PRO A 383 25.80 20.01 -12.34
N ILE A 384 24.49 20.05 -12.11
CA ILE A 384 23.43 19.82 -13.09
C ILE A 384 22.93 21.17 -13.62
N VAL A 385 22.79 21.31 -14.93
CA VAL A 385 22.23 22.51 -15.58
C VAL A 385 20.73 22.33 -15.81
N ILE A 386 19.93 23.32 -15.41
CA ILE A 386 18.50 23.42 -15.69
C ILE A 386 18.30 24.47 -16.80
N THR A 387 17.35 24.26 -17.70
CA THR A 387 16.97 25.21 -18.75
C THR A 387 15.46 25.37 -18.82
N ASP A 388 14.98 26.61 -18.70
CA ASP A 388 13.55 26.96 -18.74
C ASP A 388 12.99 26.94 -20.19
N PRO A 389 11.68 26.67 -20.36
CA PRO A 389 11.02 26.69 -21.67
C PRO A 389 10.64 28.12 -22.12
N PRO A 390 10.79 28.47 -23.41
CA PRO A 390 10.41 29.78 -23.94
C PRO A 390 8.90 29.90 -24.22
N SER A 391 8.39 31.12 -24.16
CA SER A 391 7.02 31.48 -24.55
C SER A 391 7.00 32.49 -25.71
N THR A 392 6.07 32.34 -26.64
CA THR A 392 5.62 33.36 -27.63
C THR A 392 4.30 32.90 -28.28
N VAL A 393 3.62 33.78 -29.03
CA VAL A 393 2.15 33.74 -29.22
C VAL A 393 1.72 34.04 -30.67
N ASP A 394 0.89 33.14 -31.24
CA ASP A 394 -0.12 33.31 -32.33
C ASP A 394 0.30 33.83 -33.74
N PRO A 395 -0.58 33.80 -34.80
CA PRO A 395 -1.93 33.17 -34.91
C PRO A 395 -2.23 32.32 -36.20
N ALA A 396 -3.43 31.70 -36.21
CA ALA A 396 -4.37 31.48 -37.35
C ALA A 396 -4.45 30.13 -38.14
N ALA A 397 -5.66 29.89 -38.73
CA ALA A 397 -6.10 28.84 -39.68
C ALA A 397 -6.35 27.41 -39.13
N THR A 398 -7.46 27.06 -38.44
CA THR A 398 -8.91 26.93 -38.83
C THR A 398 -9.32 25.56 -39.46
N VAL A 399 -10.47 25.00 -39.00
CA VAL A 399 -11.21 23.77 -39.44
C VAL A 399 -10.66 22.41 -38.95
N GLY A 400 -11.48 21.61 -38.24
CA GLY A 400 -11.08 20.25 -37.77
C GLY A 400 -12.08 19.48 -36.87
N LYS A 401 -13.39 19.72 -37.05
CA LYS A 401 -14.57 19.23 -36.30
C LYS A 401 -14.49 17.77 -35.74
N TRP A 402 -14.75 17.60 -34.43
CA TRP A 402 -15.04 16.28 -33.79
C TRP A 402 -16.49 15.82 -34.04
N PRO A 403 -16.76 14.50 -33.96
CA PRO A 403 -18.08 13.95 -33.68
C PRO A 403 -18.12 13.15 -32.35
N THR A 404 -18.99 13.56 -31.43
CA THR A 404 -19.52 12.70 -30.35
C THR A 404 -20.98 12.29 -30.65
N GLU A 405 -21.42 11.26 -29.91
CA GLU A 405 -22.80 10.96 -29.48
C GLU A 405 -23.76 10.27 -30.47
N PRO A 406 -24.89 9.67 -29.99
CA PRO A 406 -25.41 9.47 -28.61
C PRO A 406 -25.66 7.97 -28.26
N PRO A 407 -26.29 7.60 -27.11
CA PRO A 407 -26.61 6.21 -26.77
C PRO A 407 -28.00 5.74 -27.27
N THR A 408 -28.32 4.46 -27.08
CA THR A 408 -29.62 3.84 -27.44
C THR A 408 -30.20 3.08 -26.24
N GLU A 409 -31.49 3.30 -25.93
CA GLU A 409 -32.24 2.58 -24.89
C GLU A 409 -33.02 1.37 -25.43
N SER A 410 -33.55 0.56 -24.52
CA SER A 410 -34.33 -0.65 -24.77
C SER A 410 -35.69 -0.39 -25.45
N PRO A 411 -36.33 -1.46 -25.95
CA PRO A 411 -37.69 -1.75 -25.50
C PRO A 411 -37.88 -3.18 -24.99
N VAL A 412 -38.98 -3.40 -24.26
CA VAL A 412 -39.45 -4.71 -23.78
C VAL A 412 -40.77 -5.05 -24.47
N THR A 413 -40.88 -6.27 -25.00
CA THR A 413 -42.16 -6.95 -25.28
C THR A 413 -42.04 -8.44 -24.94
N GLU A 414 -43.17 -9.08 -24.66
CA GLU A 414 -43.21 -10.40 -24.04
C GLU A 414 -43.18 -11.58 -25.03
N ARG A 415 -42.68 -12.74 -24.54
CA ARG A 415 -43.29 -14.09 -24.57
C ARG A 415 -43.83 -14.67 -25.90
N ASP A 416 -43.32 -15.85 -26.27
CA ASP A 416 -44.09 -17.10 -26.37
C ASP A 416 -43.12 -18.32 -26.45
N ASP A 417 -43.67 -19.54 -26.39
CA ASP A 417 -42.99 -20.80 -26.05
C ASP A 417 -42.41 -21.60 -27.25
N GLU A 418 -42.04 -22.87 -26.99
CA GLU A 418 -41.82 -23.99 -27.95
C GLU A 418 -40.40 -24.24 -28.53
N ASN A 419 -39.55 -24.87 -27.71
CA ASN A 419 -39.04 -26.25 -27.91
C ASN A 419 -38.96 -26.83 -29.35
N GLU A 420 -37.75 -27.11 -29.87
CA GLU A 420 -37.34 -28.45 -30.36
C GLU A 420 -35.82 -28.59 -30.67
N THR A 421 -35.36 -29.85 -30.63
CA THR A 421 -34.05 -30.43 -31.09
C THR A 421 -32.72 -29.84 -30.58
#